data_AF-A7HWL5-F1
#
_entry.id   AF-A7HWL5-F1
#
_cell.length_a   1.000
_cell.length_b   1.000
_cell.length_c   1.000
_cell.angle_alpha   90.00
_cell.angle_beta   90.00
_cell.angle_gamma   90.00
#
_symmetry.space_group_name_H-M   'P 1'
#
loop_
_entity.id
_entity.type
_entity.pdbx_description
1 polymer ?
#
loop_
_entity_poly.entity_id
_entity_poly.type
_entity_poly.pdbx_seq_one_letter_code
_entity_poly.pdbx_strand_id
1 'polypeptide(L)'
;MGNDEPGGGEGESENARWCIDEDAKRRATDEQEIERLVRAFYVKVRSDAVLGPIFDGVIGEDWEPHLKKMFDFWSSVMLTTGRYKGQPMRAHLKLKEVSPSHFDRWLTLFRETADEICAPEVADLFTEKAARIAESLQLGMFFEPALHDPERQRR
;
A
#
# COMPACT_ATOMS: atom_id res chain seq x y z
N MET A 1 -6.35 43.51 -60.25
CA MET A 1 -7.47 42.57 -60.04
C MET A 1 -6.87 41.18 -60.12
N GLY A 2 -6.95 40.42 -59.03
CA GLY A 2 -6.35 39.10 -58.87
C GLY A 2 -5.42 39.04 -57.66
N ASN A 3 -6.01 38.93 -56.46
CA ASN A 3 -5.33 38.41 -55.28
C ASN A 3 -4.99 36.93 -55.51
N ASP A 4 -3.91 36.42 -54.91
CA ASP A 4 -3.84 35.09 -54.28
C ASP A 4 -2.45 34.90 -53.62
N GLU A 5 -2.39 35.15 -52.31
CA GLU A 5 -1.49 34.48 -51.35
C GLU A 5 -2.37 33.54 -50.51
N PRO A 6 -1.83 32.60 -49.70
CA PRO A 6 -0.64 31.76 -49.82
C PRO A 6 -0.98 30.27 -49.51
N GLY A 7 -0.15 29.32 -49.96
CA GLY A 7 -0.25 27.91 -49.57
C GLY A 7 0.50 27.63 -48.27
N GLY A 8 -0.22 27.62 -47.14
CA GLY A 8 0.26 27.10 -45.87
C GLY A 8 0.36 25.57 -45.90
N GLY A 9 1.50 25.04 -45.47
CA GLY A 9 1.72 23.62 -45.21
C GLY A 9 1.94 23.44 -43.72
N GLU A 10 0.94 22.85 -43.09
CA GLU A 10 0.81 22.58 -41.67
C GLU A 10 1.91 21.61 -41.18
N GLY A 11 2.63 22.02 -40.14
CA GLY A 11 3.48 21.15 -39.32
C GLY A 11 2.80 20.88 -37.98
N GLU A 12 1.73 20.09 -37.99
CA GLU A 12 1.04 19.64 -36.78
C GLU A 12 1.89 18.62 -36.00
N SER A 13 2.57 19.15 -34.98
CA SER A 13 2.39 18.71 -33.59
C SER A 13 2.57 17.22 -33.26
N GLU A 14 3.81 16.74 -33.32
CA GLU A 14 4.26 15.56 -32.56
C GLU A 14 4.37 15.90 -31.05
N ASN A 15 3.25 15.98 -30.30
CA ASN A 15 3.37 16.02 -28.83
C ASN A 15 2.19 15.49 -28.01
N ALA A 16 1.22 14.78 -28.61
CA ALA A 16 0.03 14.30 -27.89
C ALA A 16 0.12 12.84 -27.39
N ARG A 17 1.27 12.16 -27.54
CA ARG A 17 1.39 10.71 -27.26
C ARG A 17 1.91 10.37 -25.86
N TRP A 18 2.42 11.33 -25.10
CA TRP A 18 3.08 11.08 -23.80
C TRP A 18 2.22 11.44 -22.57
N CYS A 19 1.08 12.12 -22.72
CA CYS A 19 0.24 12.46 -21.56
C CYS A 19 -0.76 11.37 -21.15
N ILE A 20 -0.96 10.33 -21.96
CA ILE A 20 -2.03 9.34 -21.73
C ILE A 20 -1.59 8.17 -20.81
N ASP A 21 -0.29 7.90 -20.68
CA ASP A 21 0.23 6.76 -19.90
C ASP A 21 0.13 6.95 -18.38
N GLU A 22 0.39 8.17 -17.88
CA GLU A 22 0.42 8.47 -16.45
C GLU A 22 -0.98 8.56 -15.82
N ASP A 23 -1.99 8.99 -16.58
CA ASP A 23 -3.37 9.04 -16.11
C ASP A 23 -4.09 7.69 -16.20
N ALA A 24 -3.65 6.79 -17.07
CA ALA A 24 -4.08 5.38 -17.08
C ALA A 24 -3.46 4.62 -15.89
N LYS A 25 -2.18 4.85 -15.56
CA LYS A 25 -1.55 4.40 -14.31
C LYS A 25 -2.27 4.91 -13.06
N ARG A 26 -2.75 6.17 -13.07
CA ARG A 26 -3.56 6.74 -12.00
C ARG A 26 -4.95 6.12 -11.85
N ARG A 27 -5.45 5.40 -12.86
CA ARG A 27 -6.74 4.67 -12.84
C ARG A 27 -6.56 3.15 -12.74
N ALA A 28 -5.41 2.67 -12.29
CA ALA A 28 -5.16 1.23 -12.16
C ALA A 28 -6.11 0.56 -11.14
N THR A 29 -6.59 1.29 -10.13
CA THR A 29 -7.52 0.77 -9.12
C THR A 29 -8.56 1.82 -8.74
N ASP A 30 -9.62 1.41 -8.03
CA ASP A 30 -10.68 2.30 -7.54
C ASP A 30 -11.10 1.96 -6.09
N GLU A 31 -11.98 2.80 -5.54
CA GLU A 31 -12.51 2.65 -4.18
C GLU A 31 -13.20 1.29 -3.94
N GLN A 32 -13.94 0.78 -4.92
CA GLN A 32 -14.66 -0.48 -4.76
C GLN A 32 -13.70 -1.66 -4.76
N GLU A 33 -12.67 -1.62 -5.60
CA GLU A 33 -11.62 -2.62 -5.62
C GLU A 33 -10.81 -2.63 -4.32
N ILE A 34 -10.45 -1.45 -3.81
CA ILE A 34 -9.78 -1.32 -2.51
C ILE A 34 -10.63 -1.91 -1.38
N GLU A 35 -11.94 -1.59 -1.34
CA GLU A 35 -12.83 -2.15 -0.32
C GLU A 35 -12.92 -3.68 -0.43
N ARG A 36 -13.06 -4.24 -1.64
CA ARG A 36 -13.07 -5.69 -1.87
C ARG A 36 -11.78 -6.34 -1.39
N LEU A 37 -10.62 -5.80 -1.78
CA LEU A 37 -9.31 -6.31 -1.39
C LEU A 37 -9.14 -6.28 0.13
N VAL A 38 -9.46 -5.16 0.79
CA VAL A 38 -9.34 -5.03 2.25
C VAL A 38 -10.23 -6.05 2.96
N ARG A 39 -11.50 -6.17 2.56
CA ARG A 39 -12.42 -7.12 3.20
C ARG A 39 -11.97 -8.57 2.99
N ALA A 40 -11.60 -8.95 1.77
CA ALA A 40 -11.11 -10.29 1.47
C ALA A 40 -9.83 -10.62 2.26
N PHE A 41 -8.90 -9.65 2.34
CA PHE A 41 -7.64 -9.80 3.04
C PHE A 41 -7.86 -10.07 4.53
N TYR A 42 -8.72 -9.29 5.18
CA TYR A 42 -8.97 -9.47 6.61
C TYR A 42 -9.81 -10.70 6.95
N VAL A 43 -10.58 -11.25 5.99
CA VAL A 43 -11.16 -12.60 6.15
C VAL A 43 -10.05 -13.65 6.27
N LYS A 44 -9.00 -13.57 5.42
CA LYS A 44 -7.85 -14.48 5.52
C LYS A 44 -7.05 -14.26 6.80
N VAL A 45 -6.73 -13.01 7.15
CA VAL A 45 -6.00 -12.68 8.39
C VAL A 45 -6.72 -13.21 9.62
N ARG A 46 -8.05 -13.04 9.72
CA ARG A 46 -8.83 -13.51 10.86
C ARG A 46 -8.86 -15.04 10.95
N SER A 47 -8.86 -15.72 9.82
CA SER A 47 -8.86 -17.19 9.75
C SER A 47 -7.46 -17.79 9.95
N ASP A 48 -6.42 -16.96 9.94
CA ASP A 48 -5.04 -17.38 10.03
C ASP A 48 -4.67 -17.79 11.47
N ALA A 49 -4.10 -18.98 11.65
CA ALA A 49 -3.80 -19.52 12.98
C ALA A 49 -2.73 -18.72 13.75
N VAL A 50 -1.92 -17.90 13.08
CA VAL A 50 -0.84 -17.12 13.69
C VAL A 50 -1.25 -15.66 13.84
N LEU A 51 -1.77 -15.05 12.77
CA LEU A 51 -2.15 -13.64 12.78
C LEU A 51 -3.52 -13.40 13.42
N GLY A 52 -4.49 -14.31 13.21
CA GLY A 52 -5.85 -14.19 13.72
C GLY A 52 -5.89 -13.84 15.22
N PRO A 53 -5.24 -14.63 16.10
CA PRO A 53 -5.20 -14.33 17.54
C PRO A 53 -4.63 -12.96 17.90
N ILE A 54 -3.61 -12.47 17.18
CA ILE A 54 -3.00 -11.16 17.42
C ILE A 54 -3.99 -10.05 17.08
N PHE A 55 -4.65 -10.15 15.91
CA PHE A 55 -5.62 -9.16 15.48
C PHE A 55 -6.88 -9.21 16.34
N ASP A 56 -7.41 -10.39 16.66
CA ASP A 56 -8.57 -10.55 17.55
C ASP A 56 -8.27 -9.98 18.95
N GLY A 57 -7.05 -10.17 19.48
CA GLY A 57 -6.63 -9.61 20.77
C GLY A 57 -6.62 -8.07 20.82
N VAL A 58 -6.43 -7.42 19.67
CA VAL A 58 -6.36 -5.95 19.55
C VAL A 58 -7.69 -5.33 19.12
N ILE A 59 -8.43 -6.00 18.23
CA ILE A 59 -9.68 -5.50 17.63
C ILE A 59 -10.89 -5.90 18.48
N GLY A 60 -10.89 -7.11 19.03
CA GLY A 60 -12.04 -7.70 19.71
C GLY A 60 -13.10 -8.21 18.73
N GLU A 61 -14.37 -8.19 19.16
CA GLU A 61 -15.48 -8.79 18.41
C GLU A 61 -15.94 -7.93 17.21
N ASP A 62 -15.85 -6.60 17.31
CA ASP A 62 -16.30 -5.68 16.26
C ASP A 62 -15.16 -5.27 15.33
N TRP A 63 -15.10 -5.94 14.18
CA TRP A 63 -14.08 -5.72 13.17
C TRP A 63 -14.39 -4.59 12.20
N GLU A 64 -15.65 -4.15 12.07
CA GLU A 64 -16.04 -3.18 11.04
C GLU A 64 -15.33 -1.82 11.18
N PRO A 65 -15.13 -1.25 12.39
CA PRO A 65 -14.32 -0.05 12.57
C PRO A 65 -12.87 -0.21 12.07
N HIS A 66 -12.28 -1.39 12.27
CA HIS A 66 -10.94 -1.69 11.77
C HIS A 66 -10.92 -1.76 10.24
N LEU A 67 -11.88 -2.47 9.63
CA LEU A 67 -12.01 -2.59 8.18
C LEU A 67 -12.18 -1.21 7.51
N LYS A 68 -13.05 -0.34 8.06
CA LYS A 68 -13.21 1.03 7.55
C LYS A 68 -11.91 1.84 7.62
N LYS A 69 -11.18 1.72 8.74
CA LYS A 69 -9.88 2.40 8.91
C LYS A 69 -8.84 1.91 7.89
N MET A 70 -8.83 0.61 7.59
CA MET A 70 -7.91 0.02 6.63
C MET A 70 -8.29 0.33 5.18
N PHE A 71 -9.59 0.43 4.90
CA PHE A 71 -10.10 0.98 3.64
C PHE A 71 -9.62 2.43 3.43
N ASP A 72 -9.82 3.31 4.41
CA ASP A 72 -9.33 4.69 4.34
C ASP A 72 -7.80 4.76 4.19
N PHE A 73 -7.07 3.85 4.85
CA PHE A 73 -5.61 3.72 4.73
C PHE A 73 -5.19 3.42 3.29
N TRP A 74 -5.72 2.35 2.71
CA TRP A 74 -5.37 1.94 1.35
C TRP A 74 -5.85 2.93 0.30
N SER A 75 -7.02 3.54 0.50
CA SER A 75 -7.47 4.66 -0.33
C SER A 75 -6.52 5.85 -0.29
N SER A 76 -5.98 6.21 0.89
CA SER A 76 -4.94 7.25 0.96
C SER A 76 -3.65 6.83 0.24
N VAL A 77 -3.25 5.57 0.34
CA VAL A 77 -1.99 5.05 -0.23
C VAL A 77 -2.03 4.89 -1.75
N MET A 78 -3.17 4.47 -2.29
CA MET A 78 -3.34 4.19 -3.72
C MET A 78 -3.88 5.40 -4.48
N LEU A 79 -4.87 6.10 -3.90
CA LEU A 79 -5.63 7.14 -4.59
C LEU A 79 -5.33 8.55 -4.05
N THR A 80 -4.42 8.68 -3.07
CA THR A 80 -4.03 9.98 -2.47
C THR A 80 -5.21 10.77 -1.89
N THR A 81 -6.28 10.09 -1.48
CA THR A 81 -7.51 10.72 -0.95
C THR A 81 -7.31 11.48 0.36
N GLY A 82 -6.27 11.14 1.12
CA GLY A 82 -5.95 11.79 2.39
C GLY A 82 -6.94 11.51 3.53
N ARG A 83 -7.83 10.51 3.39
CA ARG A 83 -8.84 10.14 4.39
C ARG A 83 -8.23 9.54 5.66
N TYR A 84 -7.20 8.72 5.50
CA TYR A 84 -6.48 8.17 6.65
C TYR A 84 -5.67 9.23 7.40
N LYS A 85 -5.99 9.41 8.69
CA LYS A 85 -5.28 10.32 9.62
C LYS A 85 -4.55 9.59 10.75
N GLY A 86 -4.41 8.27 10.65
CA GLY A 86 -3.78 7.46 11.68
C GLY A 86 -2.25 7.55 11.68
N GLN A 87 -1.62 7.01 12.72
CA GLN A 87 -0.16 6.92 12.86
C GLN A 87 0.23 5.44 12.92
N PRO A 88 0.49 4.78 11.76
CA PRO A 88 0.72 3.34 11.70
C PRO A 88 1.85 2.89 12.63
N MET A 89 3.01 3.55 12.58
CA MET A 89 4.17 3.20 13.40
C MET A 89 3.83 3.13 14.90
N ARG A 90 3.13 4.14 15.43
CA ARG A 90 2.75 4.18 16.86
C ARG A 90 1.76 3.10 17.24
N ALA A 91 0.92 2.65 16.31
CA ALA A 91 0.03 1.53 16.57
C ALA A 91 0.82 0.22 16.69
N HIS A 92 1.77 -0.01 15.79
CA HIS A 92 2.56 -1.25 15.78
C HIS A 92 3.59 -1.32 16.92
N LEU A 93 4.23 -0.22 17.32
CA LEU A 93 5.16 -0.18 18.47
C LEU A 93 4.54 -0.60 19.82
N LYS A 94 3.20 -0.51 19.94
CA LYS A 94 2.47 -0.95 21.13
C LYS A 94 2.30 -2.47 21.18
N LEU A 95 2.42 -3.16 20.05
CA LEU A 95 2.28 -4.61 19.94
C LEU A 95 3.60 -5.27 20.31
N LYS A 96 3.62 -5.99 21.45
CA LYS A 96 4.85 -6.62 21.97
C LYS A 96 5.06 -8.05 21.46
N GLU A 97 4.00 -8.68 20.98
CA GLU A 97 4.01 -10.04 20.43
C GLU A 97 4.38 -10.10 18.94
N VAL A 98 4.38 -8.95 18.25
CA VAL A 98 4.68 -8.88 16.82
C VAL A 98 6.20 -8.96 16.58
N SER A 99 6.57 -9.76 15.58
CA SER A 99 7.95 -10.04 15.17
C SER A 99 8.07 -9.96 13.64
N PRO A 100 9.29 -9.95 13.06
CA PRO A 100 9.49 -9.95 11.61
C PRO A 100 8.73 -11.06 10.86
N SER A 101 8.70 -12.28 11.42
CA SER A 101 7.98 -13.42 10.79
C SER A 101 6.46 -13.19 10.66
N HIS A 102 5.88 -12.35 11.53
CA HIS A 102 4.47 -11.97 11.40
C HIS A 102 4.25 -11.02 10.22
N PHE A 103 5.20 -10.12 9.93
CA PHE A 103 5.15 -9.29 8.73
C PHE A 103 5.27 -10.12 7.46
N ASP A 104 6.17 -11.10 7.41
CA ASP A 104 6.32 -11.98 6.25
C ASP A 104 5.03 -12.75 5.96
N ARG A 105 4.39 -13.29 7.01
CA ARG A 105 3.11 -13.99 6.88
C ARG A 105 1.99 -13.05 6.42
N TRP A 106 1.94 -11.84 6.98
CA TRP A 106 0.97 -10.82 6.60
C TRP A 106 1.13 -10.42 5.12
N LEU A 107 2.37 -10.21 4.67
CA LEU A 107 2.68 -9.88 3.27
C LEU A 107 2.34 -11.03 2.32
N THR A 108 2.55 -12.28 2.75
CA THR A 108 2.18 -13.48 1.98
C THR A 108 0.67 -13.52 1.75
N LEU A 109 -0.13 -13.42 2.81
CA LEU A 109 -1.60 -13.39 2.69
C LEU A 109 -2.09 -12.19 1.87
N PHE A 110 -1.41 -11.05 1.99
CA PHE A 110 -1.77 -9.84 1.25
C PHE A 110 -1.51 -10.02 -0.25
N ARG A 111 -0.34 -10.54 -0.64
CA ARG A 111 0.01 -10.91 -2.02
C ARG A 111 -1.03 -11.87 -2.59
N GLU A 112 -1.30 -12.97 -1.90
CA GLU A 112 -2.29 -13.97 -2.33
C GLU A 112 -3.67 -13.34 -2.55
N THR A 113 -4.10 -12.46 -1.65
CA THR A 113 -5.40 -11.77 -1.80
C THR A 113 -5.38 -10.79 -2.97
N ALA A 114 -4.30 -10.04 -3.15
CA ALA A 114 -4.18 -9.09 -4.24
C ALA A 114 -4.22 -9.82 -5.60
N ASP A 115 -3.51 -10.94 -5.73
CA ASP A 115 -3.49 -11.77 -6.95
C ASP A 115 -4.86 -12.42 -7.23
N GLU A 116 -5.69 -12.68 -6.21
CA GLU A 116 -7.05 -13.21 -6.38
C GLU A 116 -8.09 -12.16 -6.79
N ILE A 117 -7.91 -10.91 -6.34
CA ILE A 117 -8.93 -9.86 -6.47
C ILE A 117 -8.65 -8.90 -7.61
N CYS A 118 -7.38 -8.58 -7.86
CA CYS A 118 -6.96 -7.52 -8.75
C CYS A 118 -6.36 -8.05 -10.05
N ALA A 119 -6.32 -7.20 -11.07
CA ALA A 119 -5.48 -7.47 -12.25
C ALA A 119 -4.00 -7.57 -11.82
N PRO A 120 -3.16 -8.38 -12.50
CA PRO A 120 -1.78 -8.61 -12.10
C PRO A 120 -0.97 -7.33 -11.86
N GLU A 121 -1.11 -6.33 -12.73
CA GLU A 121 -0.39 -5.06 -12.63
C GLU A 121 -0.81 -4.27 -11.37
N VAL A 122 -2.08 -4.38 -10.99
CA VAL A 122 -2.64 -3.72 -9.79
C VAL A 122 -2.20 -4.47 -8.54
N ALA A 123 -2.22 -5.80 -8.57
CA ALA A 123 -1.77 -6.65 -7.47
C ALA A 123 -0.29 -6.40 -7.15
N ASP A 124 0.56 -6.25 -8.17
CA ASP A 124 1.97 -5.91 -8.01
C ASP A 124 2.13 -4.52 -7.35
N LEU A 125 1.37 -3.51 -7.80
CA LEU A 125 1.41 -2.16 -7.19
C LEU A 125 1.03 -2.18 -5.70
N PHE A 126 -0.03 -2.91 -5.34
CA PHE A 126 -0.44 -3.07 -3.94
C PHE A 126 0.64 -3.77 -3.12
N THR A 127 1.18 -4.86 -3.64
CA THR A 127 2.20 -5.67 -2.95
C THR A 127 3.50 -4.90 -2.76
N GLU A 128 3.97 -4.16 -3.75
CA GLU A 128 5.16 -3.32 -3.64
C GLU A 128 5.00 -2.26 -2.55
N LYS A 129 3.83 -1.58 -2.51
CA LYS A 129 3.53 -0.59 -1.48
C LYS A 129 3.45 -1.24 -0.09
N ALA A 130 2.78 -2.38 0.02
CA ALA A 130 2.69 -3.16 1.24
C ALA A 130 4.08 -3.52 1.79
N ALA A 131 4.97 -4.03 0.93
CA ALA A 131 6.33 -4.39 1.29
C ALA A 131 7.14 -3.19 1.82
N ARG A 132 7.08 -2.03 1.13
CA ARG A 132 7.78 -0.81 1.60
C ARG A 132 7.25 -0.29 2.93
N ILE A 133 5.93 -0.37 3.14
CA ILE A 133 5.32 0.01 4.44
C ILE A 133 5.78 -0.95 5.53
N ALA A 134 5.75 -2.26 5.27
CA ALA A 134 6.22 -3.29 6.21
C ALA A 134 7.70 -3.11 6.54
N GLU A 135 8.57 -2.88 5.55
CA GLU A 135 9.98 -2.58 5.75
C GLU A 135 10.18 -1.37 6.66
N SER A 136 9.48 -0.25 6.38
CA SER A 136 9.55 0.95 7.21
C SER A 136 9.11 0.68 8.66
N LEU A 137 8.03 -0.08 8.86
CA LEU A 137 7.54 -0.48 10.19
C LEU A 137 8.56 -1.35 10.92
N GLN A 138 9.11 -2.37 10.25
CA GLN A 138 10.09 -3.27 10.82
C GLN A 138 11.37 -2.54 11.23
N LEU A 139 11.86 -1.61 10.39
CA LEU A 139 12.98 -0.74 10.74
C LEU A 139 12.66 0.08 12.00
N GLY A 140 11.48 0.68 12.11
CA GLY A 140 11.12 1.46 13.29
C GLY A 140 10.88 0.62 14.56
N MET A 141 10.49 -0.64 14.43
CA MET A 141 10.16 -1.52 15.56
C MET A 141 11.35 -2.33 16.08
N PHE A 142 12.24 -2.76 15.20
CA PHE A 142 13.27 -3.76 15.51
C PHE A 142 14.70 -3.24 15.33
N PHE A 143 14.90 -2.05 14.74
CA PHE A 143 16.23 -1.47 14.66
C PHE A 143 16.60 -0.83 16.00
N GLU A 144 17.59 -1.41 16.68
CA GLU A 144 18.22 -0.84 17.88
C GLU A 144 19.54 -0.15 17.50
N PRO A 145 19.65 1.19 17.61
CA PRO A 145 20.91 1.91 17.34
C PRO A 145 22.05 1.57 18.32
N ALA A 146 21.75 0.93 19.46
CA ALA A 146 22.64 0.83 20.62
C ALA A 146 23.67 -0.33 20.57
N LEU A 147 23.74 -1.11 19.49
CA LEU A 147 24.75 -2.18 19.32
C LEU A 147 25.91 -1.82 18.40
N HIS A 148 25.92 -0.60 17.82
CA HIS A 148 27.03 -0.14 16.99
C HIS A 148 27.86 0.96 17.66
N ASP A 149 28.14 0.80 18.96
CA ASP A 149 29.22 1.52 19.63
C ASP A 149 30.49 0.63 19.67
N PRO A 150 31.47 0.83 18.78
CA PRO A 150 32.71 0.05 18.78
C PRO A 150 33.59 0.30 20.02
N GLU A 151 33.30 1.29 20.88
CA GLU A 151 34.11 1.60 22.06
C GLU A 151 33.74 0.78 23.30
N ARG A 152 32.60 0.09 23.31
CA ARG A 152 32.17 -0.74 24.46
C ARG A 152 32.89 -2.09 24.58
N GLN A 153 33.63 -2.51 23.55
CA GLN A 153 34.40 -3.77 23.54
C GLN A 153 35.82 -3.67 24.13
N ARG A 154 36.24 -2.49 24.63
CA ARG A 154 37.59 -2.26 25.20
C ARG A 154 37.55 -1.91 26.70
N ARG A 155 36.79 -2.64 27.51
CA ARG A 155 36.89 -2.61 28.97
C ARG A 155 36.86 -4.01 29.56
#